data_AF-A0A970XRP5-F1
#
_entry.id   AF-A0A970XRP5-F1
#
_cell.length_a   1.000
_cell.length_b   1.000
_cell.length_c   1.000
_cell.angle_alpha   90.00
_cell.angle_beta   90.00
_cell.angle_gamma   90.00
#
_symmetry.space_group_name_H-M   'P 1'
#
loop_
_entity.id
_entity.type
_entity.pdbx_description
1 polymer ?
#
loop_
_entity_poly.entity_id
_entity_poly.type
_entity_poly.pdbx_seq_one_letter_code
_entity_poly.pdbx_strand_id
1 'polypeptide(L)'
;GRVDDWIGPKRLIVAMLFGLVAMALAVFLLRDFGTIVFWICGLVLSAFVGPAQAASRSLLTRVTPLSMQGEIFGLYATTGRVASFLSPLAWSLFLAWFGGIVYGVLGIGLVLLIGLVMLLFVRLPKHVRAE
;
A
#
# COMPACT_ATOMS: atom_id res chain seq x y z
N GLY A 1 -8.50 -7.04 -12.87
CA GLY A 1 -8.07 -8.47 -12.85
C GLY A 1 -9.18 -9.29 -12.21
N ARG A 2 -9.27 -10.60 -12.45
CA ARG A 2 -10.47 -11.39 -12.11
C ARG A 2 -10.96 -11.27 -10.64
N VAL A 3 -10.06 -11.01 -9.69
CA VAL A 3 -10.39 -10.77 -8.26
C VAL A 3 -10.94 -9.35 -8.00
N ASP A 4 -10.44 -8.37 -8.74
CA ASP A 4 -10.84 -6.96 -8.70
C ASP A 4 -12.30 -6.78 -9.17
N ASP A 5 -12.70 -7.56 -10.17
CA ASP A 5 -14.04 -7.52 -10.77
C ASP A 5 -15.11 -8.12 -9.84
N TRP A 6 -14.72 -8.95 -8.87
CA TRP A 6 -15.65 -9.66 -7.99
C TRP A 6 -15.83 -8.98 -6.62
N ILE A 7 -14.76 -8.39 -6.07
CA ILE A 7 -14.75 -7.84 -4.70
C ILE A 7 -14.83 -6.31 -4.69
N GLY A 8 -14.50 -5.68 -5.82
CA GLY A 8 -14.41 -4.24 -5.98
C GLY A 8 -13.03 -3.70 -5.58
N PRO A 9 -12.43 -2.80 -6.38
CA PRO A 9 -11.02 -2.43 -6.27
C PRO A 9 -10.64 -1.86 -4.91
N LYS A 10 -11.48 -1.02 -4.30
CA LYS A 10 -11.20 -0.48 -2.96
C LYS A 10 -11.06 -1.58 -1.90
N ARG A 11 -11.88 -2.63 -1.96
CA ARG A 11 -11.89 -3.67 -0.92
C ARG A 11 -10.66 -4.56 -1.07
N LEU A 12 -10.26 -4.81 -2.31
CA LEU A 12 -9.00 -5.46 -2.62
C LEU A 12 -7.80 -4.66 -2.09
N ILE A 13 -7.72 -3.35 -2.37
CA ILE A 13 -6.62 -2.51 -1.86
C ILE A 13 -6.59 -2.50 -0.33
N VAL A 14 -7.75 -2.34 0.34
CA VAL A 14 -7.85 -2.38 1.80
C VAL A 14 -7.36 -3.73 2.35
N ALA A 15 -7.76 -4.85 1.76
CA ALA A 15 -7.32 -6.18 2.19
C ALA A 15 -5.80 -6.36 2.03
N MET A 16 -5.23 -5.89 0.92
CA MET A 16 -3.78 -5.96 0.69
C MET A 16 -3.00 -5.06 1.66
N LEU A 17 -3.47 -3.83 1.89
CA LEU A 17 -2.85 -2.90 2.86
C LEU A 17 -2.91 -3.46 4.28
N PHE A 18 -4.04 -4.05 4.67
CA PHE A 18 -4.17 -4.73 5.96
C PHE A 18 -3.18 -5.89 6.08
N GLY A 19 -3.06 -6.73 5.03
CA GLY A 19 -2.08 -7.81 4.96
C GLY A 19 -0.63 -7.31 5.08
N LEU A 20 -0.29 -6.21 4.39
CA LEU A 20 1.04 -5.60 4.45
C LEU A 20 1.37 -5.08 5.86
N VAL A 21 0.43 -4.41 6.53
CA VAL A 21 0.60 -3.95 7.92
C VAL A 21 0.76 -5.13 8.88
N ALA A 22 -0.05 -6.17 8.73
CA ALA A 22 0.04 -7.39 9.53
C ALA A 22 1.39 -8.11 9.33
N MET A 23 1.89 -8.18 8.10
CA MET A 23 3.20 -8.77 7.81
C MET A 23 4.36 -7.92 8.35
N ALA A 24 4.28 -6.58 8.26
CA ALA A 24 5.29 -5.70 8.86
C ALA A 24 5.38 -5.90 10.38
N LEU A 25 4.23 -6.04 11.06
CA LEU A 25 4.16 -6.38 12.49
C LEU A 25 4.71 -7.79 12.77
N ALA A 26 4.37 -8.78 11.95
CA ALA A 26 4.86 -10.14 12.10
C ALA A 26 6.39 -10.21 12.01
N VAL A 27 7.00 -9.51 11.03
CA VAL A 27 8.47 -9.42 10.90
C VAL A 27 9.11 -8.84 12.18
N PHE A 28 8.49 -7.82 12.77
CA PHE A 28 9.01 -7.19 13.98
C PHE A 28 8.86 -8.07 15.23
N LEU A 29 7.70 -8.71 15.40
CA LEU A 29 7.40 -9.56 16.55
C LEU A 29 8.16 -10.89 16.52
N LEU A 30 8.34 -11.47 15.33
CA LEU A 30 9.04 -12.75 15.15
C LEU A 30 10.54 -12.55 14.84
N ARG A 31 11.10 -11.36 15.09
CA ARG A 31 12.52 -11.07 14.80
C ARG A 31 13.49 -12.03 15.49
N ASP A 32 13.11 -12.55 16.67
CA ASP A 32 13.97 -13.40 17.50
C ASP A 32 14.12 -14.83 16.93
N PHE A 33 13.25 -15.22 15.97
CA PHE A 33 13.35 -16.50 15.25
C PHE A 33 14.38 -16.49 14.10
N GLY A 34 15.06 -15.36 13.88
CA GLY A 34 16.19 -15.25 12.96
C GLY A 34 15.83 -15.15 11.48
N THR A 35 16.80 -15.49 10.62
CA THR A 35 16.79 -15.21 9.17
C THR A 35 15.66 -15.91 8.40
N ILE A 36 15.16 -17.05 8.89
CA ILE A 36 14.07 -17.80 8.23
C ILE A 36 12.78 -16.97 8.20
N VAL A 37 12.44 -16.31 9.31
CA VAL A 37 11.23 -15.48 9.39
C VAL A 37 11.34 -14.29 8.43
N PHE A 38 12.52 -13.67 8.34
CA PHE A 38 12.76 -12.59 7.39
C PHE A 38 12.46 -13.03 5.95
N TRP A 39 12.94 -14.21 5.54
CA TRP A 39 12.68 -14.73 4.19
C TRP A 39 11.22 -15.08 3.96
N ILE A 40 10.60 -15.83 4.87
CA ILE A 40 9.20 -16.26 4.71
C ILE A 40 8.28 -15.05 4.71
N CYS A 41 8.35 -14.20 5.73
CA CYS A 41 7.51 -13.02 5.83
C CYS A 41 7.82 -12.00 4.73
N GLY A 42 9.09 -11.83 4.33
CA GLY A 42 9.49 -10.94 3.25
C GLY A 42 8.94 -11.36 1.88
N LEU A 43 8.96 -12.67 1.58
CA LEU A 43 8.38 -13.21 0.36
C LEU A 43 6.85 -13.06 0.35
N VAL A 44 6.20 -13.38 1.46
CA VAL A 44 4.75 -13.23 1.61
C VAL A 44 4.36 -11.75 1.47
N LEU A 45 5.06 -10.84 2.16
CA LEU A 45 4.84 -9.39 2.09
C LEU A 45 4.96 -8.90 0.64
N SER A 46 5.99 -9.34 -0.09
CA SER A 46 6.23 -8.95 -1.49
C SER A 46 5.08 -9.40 -2.40
N ALA A 47 4.45 -10.54 -2.12
CA ALA A 47 3.31 -11.04 -2.89
C ALA A 47 2.06 -10.13 -2.77
N PHE A 48 1.89 -9.40 -1.66
CA PHE A 48 0.77 -8.45 -1.49
C PHE A 48 0.95 -7.14 -2.27
N VAL A 49 2.19 -6.74 -2.58
CA VAL A 49 2.47 -5.46 -3.24
C VAL A 49 1.94 -5.44 -4.68
N GLY A 50 2.12 -6.52 -5.43
CA GLY A 50 1.69 -6.60 -6.83
C GLY A 50 0.18 -6.38 -7.02
N PRO A 51 -0.68 -7.15 -6.34
CA PRO A 51 -2.13 -6.97 -6.39
C PRO A 51 -2.58 -5.58 -5.93
N ALA A 52 -1.97 -5.02 -4.87
CA ALA A 52 -2.29 -3.67 -4.39
C ALA A 52 -2.03 -2.60 -5.48
N GLN A 53 -0.89 -2.71 -6.18
CA GLN A 53 -0.53 -1.78 -7.25
C GLN A 53 -1.43 -1.91 -8.47
N ALA A 54 -1.78 -3.14 -8.87
CA ALA A 54 -2.69 -3.38 -9.98
C ALA A 54 -4.11 -2.86 -9.68
N ALA A 55 -4.62 -3.10 -8.48
CA ALA A 55 -5.94 -2.65 -8.05
C ALA A 55 -6.02 -1.11 -7.94
N SER A 56 -4.95 -0.43 -7.51
CA SER A 56 -4.91 1.04 -7.47
C SER A 56 -5.04 1.65 -8.88
N ARG A 57 -4.32 1.10 -9.87
CA ARG A 57 -4.43 1.55 -11.26
C ARG A 57 -5.82 1.29 -11.84
N SER A 58 -6.41 0.12 -11.57
CA SER A 58 -7.78 -0.17 -12.03
C SER A 58 -8.82 0.70 -11.32
N LEU A 59 -8.62 1.05 -10.05
CA LEU A 59 -9.49 1.99 -9.36
C LEU A 59 -9.45 3.36 -10.03
N LEU A 60 -8.25 3.83 -10.37
CA LEU A 60 -8.04 5.13 -11.00
C LEU A 60 -8.75 5.23 -12.36
N THR A 61 -8.67 4.20 -13.20
CA THR A 61 -9.40 4.19 -14.49
C THR A 61 -10.92 4.24 -14.30
N ARG A 62 -11.46 3.62 -13.24
CA ARG A 62 -12.91 3.58 -12.98
C ARG A 62 -13.47 4.89 -12.42
N VAL A 63 -12.65 5.68 -11.72
CA VAL A 63 -13.09 6.97 -11.14
C VAL A 63 -12.83 8.17 -12.05
N THR A 64 -11.98 8.00 -13.07
CA THR A 64 -11.53 9.10 -13.92
C THR A 64 -12.41 9.23 -15.17
N PRO A 65 -12.94 10.44 -15.48
CA PRO A 65 -13.66 10.68 -16.73
C PRO A 65 -12.74 10.51 -17.94
N LEU A 66 -13.27 9.95 -19.04
CA LEU A 66 -12.53 9.61 -20.25
C LEU A 66 -11.76 10.80 -20.85
N SER A 67 -12.33 12.00 -20.77
CA SER A 67 -11.74 13.24 -21.28
C SER A 67 -10.49 13.71 -20.54
N MET A 68 -10.29 13.29 -19.28
CA MET A 68 -9.20 13.75 -18.41
C MET A 68 -8.28 12.61 -17.95
N GLN A 69 -8.34 11.44 -18.59
CA GLN A 69 -7.52 10.30 -18.19
C GLN A 69 -6.02 10.64 -18.16
N GLY A 70 -5.49 11.29 -19.21
CA GLY A 70 -4.08 11.65 -19.25
C GLY A 70 -3.63 12.57 -18.10
N GLU A 71 -4.43 13.56 -17.75
CA GLU A 71 -4.13 14.53 -16.69
C GLU A 71 -4.16 13.89 -15.30
N ILE A 72 -5.22 13.13 -14.99
CA ILE A 72 -5.35 12.46 -13.69
C ILE A 72 -4.30 11.37 -13.52
N PHE A 73 -3.96 10.60 -14.57
CA PHE A 73 -2.87 9.64 -14.52
C PHE A 73 -1.51 10.32 -14.31
N GLY A 74 -1.28 11.47 -14.94
CA GLY A 74 -0.08 12.29 -14.74
C GLY A 74 0.07 12.80 -13.30
N LEU A 75 -1.01 13.32 -12.72
CA LEU A 75 -1.09 13.71 -11.32
C LEU A 75 -0.83 12.52 -10.39
N TYR A 76 -1.50 11.38 -10.61
CA TYR A 76 -1.30 10.16 -9.82
C TYR A 76 0.16 9.67 -9.84
N ALA A 77 0.78 9.63 -11.02
CA ALA A 77 2.18 9.23 -11.16
C ALA A 77 3.14 10.18 -10.42
N THR A 78 2.88 11.48 -10.50
CA THR A 78 3.69 12.52 -9.85
C THR A 78 3.54 12.45 -8.33
N THR A 79 2.32 12.39 -7.81
CA THR A 79 2.04 12.21 -6.38
C THR A 79 2.65 10.92 -5.85
N GLY A 80 2.56 9.82 -6.61
CA GLY A 80 3.19 8.55 -6.25
C GLY A 80 4.70 8.67 -6.11
N ARG A 81 5.37 9.38 -7.03
CA ARG A 81 6.81 9.62 -6.97
C ARG A 81 7.23 10.46 -5.76
N VAL A 82 6.46 11.50 -5.42
CA VAL A 82 6.70 12.30 -4.21
C VAL A 82 6.47 11.45 -2.96
N ALA A 83 5.41 10.64 -2.95
CA ALA A 83 5.08 9.76 -1.83
C ALA A 83 6.14 8.67 -1.58
N SER A 84 6.86 8.22 -2.61
CA SER A 84 7.92 7.21 -2.48
C SER A 84 9.04 7.60 -1.51
N PHE A 85 9.23 8.89 -1.23
CA PHE A 85 10.20 9.36 -0.23
C PHE A 85 9.75 9.08 1.21
N LEU A 86 8.45 8.90 1.49
CA LEU A 86 7.97 8.67 2.85
C LEU A 86 8.54 7.38 3.45
N SER A 87 8.64 6.29 2.67
CA SER A 87 9.09 5.00 3.22
C SER A 87 10.56 5.01 3.65
N PRO A 88 11.53 5.48 2.83
CA PRO A 88 12.92 5.60 3.27
C PRO A 88 13.11 6.62 4.41
N LEU A 89 12.35 7.72 4.41
CA LEU A 89 12.39 8.71 5.49
C LEU A 89 11.90 8.11 6.81
N ALA A 90 10.75 7.44 6.80
CA ALA A 90 10.19 6.79 7.99
C ALA A 90 11.10 5.66 8.48
N TRP A 91 11.66 4.85 7.59
CA TRP A 91 12.65 3.83 7.94
C TRP A 91 13.85 4.45 8.66
N SER A 92 14.45 5.48 8.06
CA SER A 92 15.66 6.13 8.60
C SER A 92 15.39 6.81 9.94
N LEU A 93 14.24 7.46 10.09
CA LEU A 93 13.84 8.11 11.34
C LEU A 93 13.68 7.11 12.48
N PHE A 94 12.98 6.00 12.23
CA PHE A 94 12.80 4.95 13.24
C PHE A 94 14.11 4.24 13.58
N LEU A 95 14.95 3.97 12.58
CA LEU A 95 16.28 3.43 12.81
C LEU A 95 17.13 4.35 13.68
N ALA A 96 17.14 5.67 13.39
CA ALA A 96 17.93 6.65 14.12
C ALA A 96 17.45 6.84 15.57
N TRP A 97 16.13 6.79 15.81
CA TRP A 97 15.57 7.01 17.14
C TRP A 97 15.71 5.76 18.03
N PHE A 98 15.37 4.57 17.52
CA PHE A 98 15.34 3.34 18.31
C PHE A 98 16.65 2.54 18.27
N GLY A 99 17.62 2.96 17.46
CA GLY A 99 18.98 2.40 17.47
C GLY A 99 19.11 0.99 16.89
N GLY A 100 18.19 0.56 16.02
CA GLY A 100 18.24 -0.78 15.43
C GLY A 100 17.54 -0.89 14.08
N ILE A 101 18.14 -1.67 13.17
CA ILE A 101 17.65 -1.87 11.79
C ILE A 101 16.21 -2.42 11.79
N VAL A 102 15.89 -3.28 12.75
CA VAL A 102 14.56 -3.91 12.86
C VAL A 102 13.46 -2.87 13.13
N TYR A 103 13.77 -1.77 13.81
CA TYR A 103 12.79 -0.70 14.06
C TYR A 103 12.43 0.07 12.80
N GLY A 104 13.28 0.07 11.76
CA GLY A 104 12.94 0.65 10.46
C GLY A 104 11.69 0.02 9.83
N VAL A 105 11.46 -1.28 10.07
CA VAL A 105 10.26 -2.00 9.60
C VAL A 105 8.98 -1.40 10.19
N LEU A 106 9.03 -0.94 11.45
CA LEU A 106 7.90 -0.24 12.08
C LEU A 106 7.61 1.10 11.41
N GLY A 107 8.64 1.82 10.96
CA GLY A 107 8.48 3.05 10.20
C GLY A 107 7.73 2.83 8.89
N ILE A 108 8.09 1.78 8.14
CA ILE A 108 7.35 1.38 6.92
C ILE A 108 5.93 0.94 7.27
N GLY A 109 5.76 0.13 8.33
CA GLY A 109 4.46 -0.31 8.83
C GLY A 109 3.54 0.85 9.17
N LEU A 110 4.08 1.93 9.77
CA LEU A 110 3.34 3.15 10.08
C LEU A 110 2.87 3.87 8.82
N VAL A 111 3.72 4.03 7.80
CA VAL A 111 3.33 4.64 6.52
C VAL A 111 2.21 3.84 5.85
N LEU A 112 2.30 2.51 5.86
CA LEU A 112 1.25 1.62 5.34
C LEU A 112 -0.05 1.76 6.14
N LEU A 113 0.04 1.86 7.47
CA LEU A 113 -1.12 2.03 8.34
C LEU A 113 -1.82 3.37 8.09
N ILE A 114 -1.05 4.46 7.94
CA ILE A 114 -1.60 5.77 7.58
C ILE A 114 -2.33 5.69 6.23
N GLY A 115 -1.71 5.06 5.23
CA GLY A 115 -2.34 4.84 3.92
C GLY A 115 -3.62 4.02 4.00
N LEU A 116 -3.65 2.98 4.82
CA LEU A 116 -4.84 2.16 5.08
C LEU A 116 -5.96 3.01 5.71
N VAL A 117 -5.65 3.76 6.76
CA VAL A 117 -6.62 4.61 7.46
C VAL A 117 -7.17 5.69 6.52
N MET A 118 -6.32 6.37 5.76
CA MET A 118 -6.74 7.36 4.76
C MET A 118 -7.70 6.75 3.73
N LEU A 119 -7.39 5.56 3.21
CA LEU A 119 -8.24 4.89 2.22
C LEU A 119 -9.62 4.49 2.78
N LEU A 120 -9.71 4.18 4.07
CA LEU A 120 -11.00 3.90 4.72
C LEU A 120 -11.93 5.11 4.65
N PHE A 121 -11.41 6.33 4.86
CA PHE A 121 -12.16 7.58 4.79
C PHE A 121 -12.57 7.99 3.36
N VAL A 122 -11.87 7.53 2.32
CA VAL A 122 -12.19 7.86 0.93
C VAL A 122 -13.54 7.27 0.52
N ARG A 123 -14.53 8.11 0.23
CA ARG A 123 -15.80 7.67 -0.38
C ARG A 123 -15.65 7.66 -1.89
N LEU A 124 -15.83 6.49 -2.49
CA LEU A 124 -15.84 6.36 -3.95
C LEU A 124 -17.17 6.86 -4.52
N PRO A 125 -17.14 7.63 -5.62
CA PRO A 125 -18.36 8.01 -6.34
C PRO A 125 -19.15 6.76 -6.74
N LYS A 126 -20.46 6.75 -6.45
CA LYS A 126 -21.37 5.74 -6.98
C LYS A 126 -21.59 6.06 -8.47
N HIS A 127 -20.86 5.37 -9.35
CA HIS A 127 -21.19 5.12 -10.76
C HIS A 127 -22.22 6.09 -11.35
N VAL A 128 -21.78 7.25 -11.83
CA VAL A 128 -22.55 7.95 -12.86
C VAL A 128 -22.22 7.20 -14.14
N ARG A 129 -23.13 6.32 -14.59
CA ARG A 129 -23.12 5.85 -15.97
C ARG A 129 -23.18 7.11 -16.81
N ALA A 130 -22.06 7.47 -17.46
CA ALA A 130 -22.13 8.38 -18.59
C ALA A 130 -22.85 7.61 -19.69
N GLU A 131 -24.14 7.92 -19.80
CA GLU A 131 -24.95 7.70 -20.99
C GLU A 131 -24.34 8.43 -22.20
#